data_AF-A0A2W1L987-F1
#
_entry.id   AF-A0A2W1L987-F1
#
_cell.length_a   1.000
_cell.length_b   1.000
_cell.length_c   1.000
_cell.angle_alpha   90.00
_cell.angle_beta   90.00
_cell.angle_gamma   90.00
#
_symmetry.space_group_name_H-M   'P 1'
#
loop_
_entity.id
_entity.type
_entity.pdbx_description
1 polymer ?
#
loop_
_entity_poly.entity_id
_entity_poly.type
_entity_poly.pdbx_seq_one_letter_code
_entity_poly.pdbx_strand_id
1 'polypeptide(L)'
;MAGLLIVLVLTACGSPEKETEKKLGPEPPLPDIQTADGVNIKVHQSSYCWTNGCADYIGPYHMLKDSEKQTVAAGAELRVSFEGRQPDQVSVSLFSDDEIVDVSIQDQVFHAPEEAGVYYYLLSASWVNKQNSQVSDGSSAYAFAVEVTGEIPKQVSFRLTLLGNWPRYTPAIH
;
A
#
# COMPACT_ATOMS: atom_id res chain seq x y z
N MET A 1 22.96 41.41 57.35
CA MET A 1 21.96 40.40 56.94
C MET A 1 21.98 40.34 55.42
N ALA A 2 22.72 39.39 54.85
CA ALA A 2 22.72 39.13 53.41
C ALA A 2 22.18 37.70 53.23
N GLY A 3 20.93 37.61 52.77
CA GLY A 3 20.25 36.34 52.53
C GLY A 3 20.73 35.74 51.21
N LEU A 4 21.33 34.55 51.30
CA LEU A 4 21.73 33.75 50.14
C LEU A 4 20.47 33.03 49.61
N LEU A 5 19.96 33.46 48.46
CA LEU A 5 18.85 32.81 47.78
C LEU A 5 19.38 31.62 46.96
N ILE A 6 19.14 30.39 47.44
CA ILE A 6 19.49 29.16 46.72
C ILE A 6 18.35 28.83 45.76
N VAL A 7 18.60 28.96 44.45
CA VAL A 7 17.67 28.52 43.39
C VAL A 7 17.95 27.05 43.09
N LEU A 8 17.06 26.16 43.54
CA LEU A 8 17.07 24.73 43.20
C LEU A 8 16.48 24.54 41.80
N VAL A 9 17.34 24.36 40.80
CA VAL A 9 16.93 23.96 39.45
C VAL A 9 16.68 22.45 39.47
N LEU A 10 15.42 22.05 39.59
CA LEU A 10 15.01 20.65 39.39
C LEU A 10 15.10 20.33 37.90
N THR A 11 16.23 19.77 37.47
CA THR A 11 16.35 19.15 36.15
C THR A 11 15.49 17.88 36.14
N ALA A 12 14.27 18.02 35.64
CA ALA A 12 13.42 16.88 35.30
C ALA A 12 14.14 16.07 34.21
N CYS A 13 14.59 14.87 34.58
CA CYS A 13 15.10 13.88 33.65
C CYS A 13 13.90 13.35 32.86
N GLY A 14 13.51 14.06 31.79
CA GLY A 14 12.57 13.55 30.81
C GLY A 14 13.20 12.34 30.15
N SER A 15 12.79 11.14 30.55
CA SER A 15 13.10 9.94 29.77
C SER A 15 12.43 10.11 28.40
N PRO A 16 13.13 9.86 27.29
CA PRO A 16 12.48 9.84 25.99
C PRO A 16 11.35 8.81 26.05
N GLU A 17 10.14 9.23 25.71
CA GLU A 17 8.99 8.35 25.59
C GLU A 17 9.37 7.25 24.60
N LYS A 18 9.54 6.02 25.10
CA LYS A 18 9.65 4.85 24.24
C LYS A 18 8.30 4.71 23.55
N GLU A 19 8.22 5.13 22.29
CA GLU A 19 7.13 4.70 21.42
C GLU A 19 6.98 3.18 21.58
N THR A 20 5.83 2.77 22.06
CA THR A 20 5.57 1.36 22.36
C THR A 20 5.38 0.67 21.01
N GLU A 21 6.47 0.16 20.44
CA GLU A 21 6.44 -0.55 19.17
C GLU A 21 5.40 -1.68 19.24
N LYS A 22 4.46 -1.67 18.29
CA LYS A 22 3.48 -2.75 18.20
C LYS A 22 4.22 -4.06 17.92
N LYS A 23 3.97 -5.06 18.76
CA LYS A 23 4.53 -6.41 18.59
C LYS A 23 3.76 -7.15 17.50
N LEU A 24 4.46 -8.01 16.76
CA LEU A 24 3.83 -8.93 15.82
C LEU A 24 2.98 -9.98 16.54
N GLY A 25 1.88 -10.36 15.90
CA GLY A 25 0.98 -11.40 16.38
C GLY A 25 1.53 -12.82 16.17
N PRO A 26 0.80 -13.85 16.64
CA PRO A 26 1.16 -15.26 16.46
C PRO A 26 0.98 -15.78 15.02
N GLU A 27 0.31 -15.01 14.17
CA GLU A 27 0.05 -15.31 12.76
C GLU A 27 0.47 -14.11 11.89
N PRO A 28 0.84 -14.32 10.62
CA PRO A 28 1.12 -13.22 9.72
C PRO A 28 -0.13 -12.34 9.52
N PRO A 29 -0.01 -11.00 9.56
CA PRO A 29 -1.16 -10.11 9.39
C PRO A 29 -1.63 -10.10 7.93
N LEU A 30 -2.93 -10.25 7.68
CA LEU A 30 -3.48 -10.01 6.34
C LEU A 30 -3.46 -8.51 6.02
N PRO A 31 -2.96 -8.09 4.84
CA PRO A 31 -3.03 -6.70 4.43
C PRO A 31 -4.44 -6.35 3.97
N ASP A 32 -4.77 -5.08 4.11
CA ASP A 32 -5.89 -4.44 3.46
C ASP A 32 -5.35 -3.68 2.23
N ILE A 33 -5.96 -3.94 1.07
CA ILE A 33 -5.58 -3.32 -0.21
C ILE A 33 -6.80 -2.60 -0.76
N GLN A 34 -6.73 -1.28 -0.84
CA GLN A 34 -7.84 -0.45 -1.31
C GLN A 34 -7.43 0.47 -2.43
N THR A 35 -8.37 0.72 -3.34
CA THR A 35 -8.23 1.77 -4.34
C THR A 35 -8.60 3.14 -3.77
N ALA A 36 -8.16 4.23 -4.43
CA ALA A 36 -8.51 5.59 -4.01
C ALA A 36 -10.02 5.90 -4.04
N ASP A 37 -10.79 5.19 -4.85
CA ASP A 37 -12.26 5.26 -4.92
C ASP A 37 -12.98 4.30 -3.95
N GLY A 38 -12.23 3.57 -3.11
CA GLY A 38 -12.76 2.78 -2.00
C GLY A 38 -13.14 1.34 -2.34
N VAL A 39 -12.66 0.80 -3.47
CA VAL A 39 -12.79 -0.63 -3.79
C VAL A 39 -11.81 -1.41 -2.92
N ASN A 40 -12.31 -2.34 -2.10
CA ASN A 40 -11.47 -3.22 -1.30
C ASN A 40 -11.15 -4.51 -2.07
N ILE A 41 -9.87 -4.79 -2.27
CA ILE A 41 -9.38 -5.95 -3.01
C ILE A 41 -9.30 -7.16 -2.08
N LYS A 42 -9.85 -8.28 -2.53
CA LYS A 42 -9.80 -9.51 -1.74
C LYS A 42 -8.41 -10.12 -1.82
N VAL A 43 -7.78 -10.25 -0.66
CA VAL A 43 -6.44 -10.81 -0.50
C VAL A 43 -6.49 -12.19 0.13
N HIS A 44 -5.64 -13.09 -0.35
CA HIS A 44 -5.46 -14.43 0.18
C HIS A 44 -4.01 -14.61 0.67
N GLN A 45 -3.84 -15.15 1.87
CA GLN A 45 -2.51 -15.57 2.34
C GLN A 45 -1.95 -16.64 1.38
N SER A 46 -0.70 -16.45 0.96
CA SER A 46 0.09 -17.43 0.19
C SER A 46 1.24 -17.94 1.06
N SER A 47 2.37 -18.32 0.47
CA SER A 47 3.54 -18.84 1.19
C SER A 47 4.00 -17.89 2.29
N TYR A 48 4.35 -18.43 3.46
CA TYR A 48 4.82 -17.66 4.59
C TYR A 48 5.80 -18.46 5.44
N CYS A 49 6.63 -17.73 6.20
CA CYS A 49 7.45 -18.26 7.27
C CYS A 49 7.23 -17.41 8.52
N TRP A 50 6.72 -18.03 9.58
CA TRP A 50 6.40 -17.38 10.83
C TRP A 50 6.99 -18.13 12.02
N THR A 51 6.74 -17.63 13.24
CA THR A 51 7.25 -18.22 14.48
C THR A 51 6.82 -19.68 14.67
N ASN A 52 5.66 -20.06 14.15
CA ASN A 52 5.10 -21.41 14.28
C ASN A 52 5.45 -22.35 13.11
N GLY A 53 6.25 -21.88 12.15
CA GLY A 53 6.68 -22.67 10.98
C GLY A 53 6.44 -21.96 9.66
N CYS A 54 6.73 -22.68 8.57
CA CYS A 54 6.53 -22.22 7.22
C CYS A 54 5.46 -23.05 6.52
N ALA A 55 4.71 -22.40 5.63
CA ALA A 55 3.81 -23.05 4.70
C ALA A 55 4.12 -22.54 3.28
N ASP A 56 4.01 -23.44 2.32
CA ASP A 56 4.24 -23.14 0.91
C ASP A 56 2.96 -23.38 0.11
N TYR A 57 2.65 -22.45 -0.79
CA TYR A 57 1.43 -22.42 -1.58
C TYR A 57 1.76 -22.33 -3.06
N ILE A 58 0.83 -22.81 -3.88
CA ILE A 58 0.91 -22.66 -5.33
C ILE A 58 0.84 -21.18 -5.73
N GLY A 59 1.37 -20.81 -6.90
CA GLY A 59 1.41 -19.42 -7.36
C GLY A 59 0.02 -18.76 -7.54
N PRO A 60 -0.03 -17.42 -7.60
CA PRO A 60 -1.27 -16.64 -7.52
C PRO A 60 -2.26 -16.95 -8.64
N TYR A 61 -1.79 -17.25 -9.87
CA TYR A 61 -2.65 -17.68 -10.97
C TYR A 61 -3.46 -18.94 -10.59
N HIS A 62 -2.78 -20.00 -10.17
CA HIS A 62 -3.44 -21.26 -9.83
C HIS A 62 -4.29 -21.14 -8.56
N MET A 63 -3.92 -20.27 -7.62
CA MET A 63 -4.73 -19.97 -6.44
C MET A 63 -6.05 -19.28 -6.78
N LEU A 64 -6.08 -18.41 -7.80
CA LEU A 64 -7.14 -17.41 -7.96
C LEU A 64 -7.84 -17.39 -9.33
N LYS A 65 -7.43 -18.22 -10.30
CA LYS A 65 -8.03 -18.23 -11.65
C LYS A 65 -9.57 -18.33 -11.65
N ASP A 66 -10.11 -19.15 -10.75
CA ASP A 66 -11.54 -19.42 -10.62
C ASP A 66 -12.22 -18.58 -9.51
N SER A 67 -11.46 -17.71 -8.83
CA SER A 67 -11.98 -16.81 -7.79
C SER A 67 -12.66 -15.57 -8.40
N GLU A 68 -13.61 -15.00 -7.65
CA GLU A 68 -14.15 -13.67 -7.93
C GLU A 68 -13.04 -12.62 -7.81
N LYS A 69 -13.06 -11.63 -8.70
CA LYS A 69 -12.03 -10.60 -8.84
C LYS A 69 -12.70 -9.25 -8.73
N GLN A 70 -12.08 -8.33 -8.00
CA GLN A 70 -12.57 -6.97 -7.94
C GLN A 70 -12.21 -6.24 -9.22
N THR A 71 -13.19 -5.50 -9.74
CA THR A 71 -12.97 -4.62 -10.88
C THR A 71 -12.34 -3.31 -10.42
N VAL A 72 -11.29 -2.89 -11.11
CA VAL A 72 -10.61 -1.60 -10.89
C VAL A 72 -10.45 -0.87 -12.22
N ALA A 73 -10.33 0.46 -12.16
CA ALA A 73 -10.07 1.25 -13.35
C ALA A 73 -8.62 1.07 -13.83
N ALA A 74 -8.39 1.28 -15.13
CA ALA A 74 -7.04 1.40 -15.69
C ALA A 74 -6.22 2.44 -14.93
N GLY A 75 -4.98 2.09 -14.57
CA GLY A 75 -4.08 2.97 -13.82
C GLY A 75 -4.54 3.29 -12.39
N ALA A 76 -5.52 2.58 -11.82
CA ALA A 76 -5.98 2.84 -10.46
C ALA A 76 -4.83 2.75 -9.43
N GLU A 77 -4.79 3.71 -8.50
CA GLU A 77 -3.89 3.67 -7.34
C GLU A 77 -4.38 2.59 -6.37
N LEU A 78 -3.52 1.64 -5.99
CA LEU A 78 -3.75 0.65 -4.95
C LEU A 78 -2.83 0.92 -3.76
N ARG A 79 -3.44 1.09 -2.59
CA ARG A 79 -2.74 1.32 -1.33
C ARG A 79 -2.80 0.07 -0.47
N VAL A 80 -1.63 -0.35 0.01
CA VAL A 80 -1.45 -1.47 0.93
C VAL A 80 -1.36 -0.92 2.35
N SER A 81 -2.03 -1.58 3.29
CA SER A 81 -1.82 -1.33 4.71
C SER A 81 -1.90 -2.62 5.51
N PHE A 82 -1.17 -2.67 6.61
CA PHE A 82 -1.23 -3.78 7.56
C PHE A 82 -1.77 -3.30 8.90
N GLU A 83 -2.60 -4.10 9.54
CA GLU A 83 -2.89 -3.88 10.96
C GLU A 83 -1.66 -4.16 11.82
N GLY A 84 -1.41 -3.31 12.81
CA GLY A 84 -0.30 -3.51 13.74
C GLY A 84 1.02 -2.93 13.25
N ARG A 85 2.10 -3.72 13.36
CA ARG A 85 3.45 -3.32 12.93
C ARG A 85 3.56 -3.43 11.42
N GLN A 86 3.97 -2.35 10.77
CA GLN A 86 4.22 -2.35 9.33
C GLN A 86 5.43 -3.24 8.97
N PRO A 87 5.41 -3.91 7.80
CA PRO A 87 6.58 -4.61 7.29
C PRO A 87 7.73 -3.64 7.02
N ASP A 88 8.95 -4.14 7.16
CA ASP A 88 10.17 -3.38 6.89
C ASP A 88 10.50 -3.39 5.39
N GLN A 89 10.02 -4.41 4.66
CA GLN A 89 10.15 -4.50 3.20
C GLN A 89 8.85 -5.00 2.59
N VAL A 90 8.47 -4.41 1.46
CA VAL A 90 7.33 -4.83 0.65
C VAL A 90 7.77 -4.85 -0.81
N SER A 91 7.39 -5.90 -1.52
CA SER A 91 7.47 -5.96 -2.98
C SER A 91 6.17 -6.49 -3.56
N VAL A 92 5.89 -6.13 -4.80
CA VAL A 92 4.74 -6.61 -5.56
C VAL A 92 5.26 -7.14 -6.89
N SER A 93 4.84 -8.34 -7.25
CA SER A 93 5.14 -8.91 -8.56
C SER A 93 3.83 -9.31 -9.25
N LEU A 94 3.76 -9.08 -10.54
CA LEU A 94 2.70 -9.51 -11.43
C LEU A 94 3.08 -10.84 -12.07
N PHE A 95 2.17 -11.81 -12.03
CA PHE A 95 2.36 -13.12 -12.64
C PHE A 95 1.50 -13.23 -13.90
N SER A 96 2.14 -13.40 -15.04
CA SER A 96 1.53 -13.85 -16.29
C SER A 96 1.91 -15.31 -16.55
N ASP A 97 1.27 -15.97 -17.52
CA ASP A 97 1.50 -17.40 -17.81
C ASP A 97 2.98 -17.72 -18.09
N ASP A 98 3.75 -16.76 -18.62
CA ASP A 98 5.13 -16.97 -19.05
C ASP A 98 6.16 -16.14 -18.25
N GLU A 99 5.76 -15.13 -17.49
CA GLU A 99 6.68 -14.16 -16.87
C GLU A 99 6.23 -13.70 -15.48
N ILE A 100 7.24 -13.40 -14.65
CA ILE A 100 7.06 -12.70 -13.37
C ILE A 100 7.69 -11.32 -13.55
N VAL A 101 6.86 -10.28 -13.43
CA VAL A 101 7.28 -8.89 -13.61
C VAL A 101 7.18 -8.16 -12.27
N ASP A 102 8.27 -7.55 -11.83
CA ASP A 102 8.26 -6.72 -10.64
C ASP A 102 7.49 -5.42 -10.88
N VAL A 103 6.61 -5.09 -9.95
CA VAL A 103 5.79 -3.88 -9.97
C VAL A 103 6.38 -2.88 -8.99
N SER A 104 6.65 -1.66 -9.49
CA SER A 104 7.16 -0.59 -8.65
C SER A 104 6.12 -0.22 -7.58
N ILE A 105 6.53 -0.33 -6.33
CA ILE A 105 5.77 0.11 -5.16
C ILE A 105 6.57 1.16 -4.39
N GLN A 106 5.94 2.29 -4.06
CA GLN A 106 6.53 3.39 -3.28
C GLN A 106 5.53 3.84 -2.24
N ASP A 107 5.97 4.05 -1.00
CA ASP A 107 5.10 4.45 0.11
C ASP A 107 3.84 3.56 0.28
N GLN A 108 4.03 2.25 0.07
CA GLN A 108 2.97 1.22 0.08
C GLN A 108 1.88 1.44 -0.99
N VAL A 109 2.20 2.15 -2.06
CA VAL A 109 1.31 2.45 -3.17
C VAL A 109 1.89 1.94 -4.48
N PHE A 110 1.06 1.28 -5.27
CA PHE A 110 1.37 0.87 -6.64
C PHE A 110 0.14 1.10 -7.53
N HIS A 111 0.29 0.91 -8.85
CA HIS A 111 -0.80 1.17 -9.80
C HIS A 111 -1.21 -0.09 -10.55
N ALA A 112 -2.51 -0.19 -10.84
CA ALA A 112 -3.01 -1.17 -11.78
C ALA A 112 -2.45 -0.89 -13.19
N PRO A 113 -2.34 -1.91 -14.05
CA PRO A 113 -2.02 -1.76 -15.45
C PRO A 113 -2.98 -0.82 -16.15
N GLU A 114 -2.50 -0.19 -17.22
CA GLU A 114 -3.32 0.64 -18.11
C GLU A 114 -4.18 -0.21 -19.06
N GLU A 115 -3.68 -1.41 -19.37
CA GLU A 115 -4.35 -2.32 -20.31
C GLU A 115 -5.45 -3.11 -19.60
N ALA A 116 -6.62 -3.17 -20.22
CA ALA A 116 -7.74 -3.96 -19.71
C ALA A 116 -7.37 -5.46 -19.69
N GLY A 117 -7.75 -6.15 -18.63
CA GLY A 117 -7.41 -7.56 -18.48
C GLY A 117 -7.49 -8.03 -17.03
N VAL A 118 -7.21 -9.32 -16.84
CA VAL A 118 -7.12 -9.94 -15.52
C VAL A 118 -5.66 -10.06 -15.12
N TYR A 119 -5.35 -9.60 -13.92
CA TYR A 119 -3.98 -9.53 -13.42
C TYR A 119 -3.86 -10.24 -12.07
N TYR A 120 -2.88 -11.12 -11.94
CA TYR A 120 -2.61 -11.90 -10.74
C TYR A 120 -1.34 -11.39 -10.06
N TYR A 121 -1.45 -11.01 -8.80
CA TYR A 121 -0.35 -10.42 -8.05
C TYR A 121 0.10 -11.32 -6.92
N LEU A 122 1.38 -11.17 -6.59
CA LEU A 122 1.94 -11.63 -5.32
C LEU A 122 2.57 -10.43 -4.62
N LEU A 123 1.99 -10.02 -3.49
CA LEU A 123 2.62 -9.07 -2.58
C LEU A 123 3.45 -9.84 -1.56
N SER A 124 4.74 -9.53 -1.44
CA SER A 124 5.62 -10.10 -0.42
C SER A 124 5.92 -9.04 0.64
N ALA A 125 5.82 -9.42 1.91
CA ALA A 125 6.14 -8.57 3.04
C ALA A 125 7.07 -9.29 4.00
N SER A 126 8.08 -8.58 4.51
CA SER A 126 8.99 -9.10 5.53
C SER A 126 9.13 -8.15 6.71
N TRP A 127 9.16 -8.73 7.91
CA TRP A 127 9.44 -8.04 9.14
C TRP A 127 10.81 -8.47 9.63
N VAL A 128 11.67 -7.48 9.86
CA VAL A 128 13.07 -7.69 10.22
C VAL A 128 13.23 -7.44 11.71
N ASN A 129 14.01 -8.29 12.39
CA ASN A 129 14.28 -8.11 13.80
C ASN A 129 15.05 -6.79 14.03
N LYS A 130 14.48 -5.90 14.85
CA LYS A 130 15.05 -4.57 15.10
C LYS A 130 16.41 -4.60 15.80
N GLN A 131 16.72 -5.67 16.55
CA GLN A 131 17.99 -5.84 17.26
C GLN A 131 19.05 -6.48 16.37
N ASN A 132 18.63 -7.27 15.37
CA ASN A 132 19.52 -7.89 14.40
C ASN A 132 18.87 -7.95 13.01
N SER A 133 19.26 -7.03 12.13
CA SER A 133 18.68 -6.93 10.78
C SER A 133 18.95 -8.12 9.86
N GLN A 134 19.80 -9.05 10.28
CA GLN A 134 20.06 -10.32 9.58
C GLN A 134 19.02 -11.42 9.91
N VAL A 135 18.14 -11.17 10.89
CA VAL A 135 17.10 -12.11 11.31
C VAL A 135 15.75 -11.52 10.95
N SER A 136 14.89 -12.32 10.31
CA SER A 136 13.50 -11.95 10.10
C SER A 136 12.66 -12.37 11.31
N ASP A 137 11.79 -11.49 11.79
CA ASP A 137 10.74 -11.85 12.75
C ASP A 137 9.60 -12.62 12.06
N GLY A 138 9.55 -12.58 10.72
CA GLY A 138 8.65 -13.35 9.87
C GLY A 138 8.51 -12.74 8.48
N SER A 139 8.05 -13.54 7.53
CA SER A 139 7.72 -13.11 6.17
C SER A 139 6.45 -13.78 5.68
N SER A 140 5.74 -13.11 4.79
CA SER A 140 4.56 -13.68 4.15
C SER A 140 4.35 -13.09 2.77
N ALA A 141 3.84 -13.92 1.88
CA ALA A 141 3.31 -13.54 0.60
C ALA A 141 1.78 -13.57 0.61
N TYR A 142 1.19 -12.76 -0.26
CA TYR A 142 -0.25 -12.57 -0.36
C TYR A 142 -0.65 -12.53 -1.83
N ALA A 143 -1.53 -13.43 -2.22
CA ALA A 143 -2.06 -13.51 -3.57
C ALA A 143 -3.36 -12.71 -3.67
N PHE A 144 -3.49 -11.91 -4.72
CA PHE A 144 -4.75 -11.25 -5.07
C PHE A 144 -4.85 -11.09 -6.59
N ALA A 145 -6.06 -10.89 -7.08
CA ALA A 145 -6.31 -10.70 -8.50
C ALA A 145 -7.32 -9.58 -8.71
N VAL A 146 -7.10 -8.78 -9.75
CA VAL A 146 -8.00 -7.69 -10.15
C VAL A 146 -8.34 -7.82 -11.62
N GLU A 147 -9.53 -7.37 -11.98
CA GLU A 147 -9.94 -7.16 -13.36
C GLU A 147 -9.86 -5.67 -13.66
N VAL A 148 -8.95 -5.28 -14.56
CA VAL A 148 -8.82 -3.90 -15.00
C VAL A 148 -9.78 -3.67 -16.15
N THR A 149 -10.63 -2.64 -16.01
CA THR A 149 -11.46 -2.15 -17.11
C THR A 149 -10.80 -0.95 -17.76
N GLY A 150 -10.89 -0.86 -19.10
CA GLY A 150 -10.34 0.27 -19.87
C GLY A 150 -11.12 1.58 -19.70
N GLU A 151 -11.99 1.68 -18.70
CA GLU A 151 -12.66 2.92 -18.37
C GLU A 151 -11.71 3.77 -17.54
N ILE A 152 -11.18 4.84 -18.15
CA ILE A 152 -10.49 5.90 -17.42
C ILE A 152 -11.43 6.36 -16.29
N PRO A 153 -11.00 6.33 -15.02
CA PRO A 153 -11.88 6.74 -13.93
C PRO A 153 -12.32 8.17 -14.23
N LYS A 154 -13.64 8.41 -14.17
CA LYS A 154 -14.24 9.73 -14.41
C LYS A 154 -13.80 10.69 -13.31
N GLN A 155 -12.53 11.11 -13.35
CA GLN A 155 -11.99 12.21 -12.58
C GLN A 155 -12.89 13.41 -12.85
N VAL A 156 -13.67 13.75 -11.83
CA VAL A 156 -14.29 15.04 -11.55
C VAL A 156 -14.68 15.80 -12.82
N SER A 157 -15.94 15.63 -13.23
CA SER A 157 -16.61 16.60 -14.10
C SER A 157 -16.58 17.97 -13.41
N PHE A 158 -15.48 18.72 -13.56
CA PHE A 158 -15.54 20.17 -13.54
C PHE A 158 -16.53 20.51 -14.65
N ARG A 159 -17.77 20.84 -14.25
CA ARG A 159 -18.73 21.44 -15.16
C ARG A 159 -18.03 22.66 -15.76
N LEU A 160 -17.58 22.53 -17.00
CA LEU A 160 -17.28 23.66 -17.85
C LEU A 160 -18.61 24.37 -18.01
N THR A 161 -18.91 25.28 -17.09
CA THR A 161 -20.04 26.18 -17.26
C THR A 161 -19.56 27.14 -18.33
N LEU A 162 -19.89 26.82 -19.58
CA LEU A 162 -19.86 27.74 -20.69
C LEU A 162 -20.84 28.88 -20.37
N LEU A 163 -20.42 29.83 -19.52
CA LEU A 163 -20.98 31.17 -19.57
C LEU A 163 -20.34 31.84 -20.78
N GLY A 164 -21.07 31.76 -21.89
CA GLY A 164 -20.81 32.59 -23.04
C GLY A 164 -20.76 34.05 -22.62
N ASN A 165 -19.60 34.67 -22.83
CA ASN A 165 -19.47 36.06 -23.25
C ASN A 165 -17.99 36.33 -23.57
N TRP A 166 -17.57 35.95 -24.77
CA TRP A 166 -16.39 36.53 -25.39
C TRP A 166 -16.80 37.84 -26.08
N PRO A 167 -16.21 39.00 -25.74
CA PRO A 167 -16.41 40.20 -26.52
C PRO A 167 -15.81 39.98 -27.92
N ARG A 168 -16.61 40.28 -28.96
CA ARG A 168 -16.15 40.27 -30.35
C ARG A 168 -15.05 41.32 -30.50
N TYR A 169 -13.81 40.85 -30.65
CA TYR A 169 -12.70 41.69 -31.10
C TYR A 169 -12.87 41.94 -32.60
N THR A 170 -13.32 43.13 -32.99
CA THR A 170 -13.21 43.62 -34.36
C THR A 170 -11.83 44.27 -34.53
N PRO A 171 -10.97 43.81 -35.44
CA PRO A 171 -9.76 44.54 -35.77
C PRO A 171 -10.14 45.74 -36.64
N ALA A 172 -9.87 46.95 -36.16
CA ALA A 172 -9.93 48.15 -36.97
C ALA A 172 -8.69 48.19 -37.88
N ILE A 173 -8.94 48.14 -39.19
CA ILE A 173 -7.96 48.49 -40.22
C ILE A 173 -8.22 49.96 -40.55
N HIS A 174 -7.27 50.84 -40.23
CA HIS A 174 -6.97 52.07 -40.97
C HIS A 174 -5.61 52.62 -40.56
#